data_AF-A0A5S9PXL2-F1
#
_entry.id   AF-A0A5S9PXL2-F1
#
_cell.length_a   1.000
_cell.length_b   1.000
_cell.length_c   1.000
_cell.angle_alpha   90.00
_cell.angle_beta   90.00
_cell.angle_gamma   90.00
#
_symmetry.space_group_name_H-M   'P 1'
#
loop_
_entity.id
_entity.type
_entity.pdbx_description
1 polymer ?
#
loop_
_entity_poly.entity_id
_entity_poly.type
_entity_poly.pdbx_seq_one_letter_code
_entity_poly.pdbx_strand_id
1 'polypeptide(L)'
;MSSAEATELLEAVRLFLREEVLPELEGFKAYNTRVAANALRIAAREIDKAPEREALDKVATQKFELQDAEGSAASRLAKKIRDGEQEVTPELISWLKRHCLLSMAVDNPRYSGFQQASQQWTDL
;
A
#
# COMPACT_ATOMS: atom_id res chain seq x y z
N MET A 1 7.97 4.27 -19.80
CA MET A 1 6.67 4.66 -19.23
C MET A 1 6.91 5.02 -17.78
N SER A 2 6.62 6.25 -17.38
CA SER A 2 6.79 6.69 -15.99
C SER A 2 5.63 6.20 -15.12
N SER A 3 5.83 6.10 -13.80
CA SER A 3 4.74 5.77 -12.87
C SER A 3 3.61 6.80 -12.90
N ALA A 4 3.95 8.08 -13.11
CA ALA A 4 3.00 9.17 -13.26
C ALA A 4 2.08 8.97 -14.49
N GLU A 5 2.63 8.58 -15.64
CA GLU A 5 1.82 8.26 -16.83
C GLU A 5 0.85 7.10 -16.56
N ALA A 6 1.29 6.08 -15.82
CA ALA A 6 0.43 4.95 -15.48
C ALA A 6 -0.72 5.35 -14.55
N THR A 7 -0.46 6.18 -13.53
CA THR A 7 -1.52 6.62 -12.61
C THR A 7 -2.50 7.59 -13.26
N GLU A 8 -2.05 8.44 -14.20
CA GLU A 8 -2.92 9.28 -15.03
C GLU A 8 -3.87 8.45 -15.90
N LEU A 9 -3.37 7.38 -16.54
CA LEU A 9 -4.21 6.48 -17.33
C LEU A 9 -5.28 5.77 -16.47
N LEU A 10 -4.89 5.28 -15.29
CA LEU A 10 -5.84 4.65 -14.36
C LEU A 10 -6.92 5.64 -13.89
N GLU A 11 -6.54 6.89 -13.64
CA GLU A 11 -7.47 7.94 -13.23
C GLU A 11 -8.42 8.34 -14.37
N ALA A 12 -7.93 8.45 -15.60
CA ALA A 12 -8.75 8.73 -16.77
C ALA A 12 -9.83 7.65 -16.98
N VAL A 13 -9.45 6.37 -16.89
CA VAL A 13 -10.41 5.25 -16.98
C VAL A 13 -11.38 5.28 -15.80
N ARG A 14 -10.91 5.60 -14.59
CA ARG A 14 -11.79 5.73 -13.41
C ARG A 14 -12.85 6.81 -13.60
N LEU A 15 -12.47 7.97 -14.14
CA LEU A 15 -13.38 9.08 -14.40
C LEU A 15 -14.41 8.70 -15.45
N PHE A 16 -13.98 8.15 -16.58
CA PHE A 16 -14.88 7.62 -17.62
C PHE A 16 -15.92 6.63 -17.05
N LEU A 17 -15.47 5.65 -16.25
CA LEU A 17 -16.37 4.69 -15.63
C LEU A 17 -17.40 5.33 -14.69
N ARG A 18 -17.04 6.41 -14.00
CA ARG A 18 -17.92 7.06 -13.01
C ARG A 18 -18.86 8.09 -13.61
N GLU A 19 -18.37 8.84 -14.58
CA GLU A 19 -19.05 10.03 -15.11
C GLU A 19 -19.86 9.71 -16.37
N GLU A 20 -19.39 8.76 -17.18
CA GLU A 20 -20.04 8.40 -18.44
C GLU A 20 -20.75 7.04 -18.35
N VAL A 21 -20.07 6.01 -17.82
CA VAL A 21 -20.62 4.64 -17.84
C VAL A 21 -21.62 4.38 -16.71
N LEU A 22 -21.29 4.74 -15.47
CA LEU A 22 -22.11 4.43 -14.31
C LEU A 22 -23.55 5.01 -14.37
N PRO A 23 -23.80 6.23 -14.86
CA PRO A 23 -25.16 6.78 -14.97
C PRO A 23 -26.10 5.97 -15.87
N GLU A 24 -25.57 5.22 -16.83
CA GLU A 24 -26.34 4.39 -17.76
C GLU A 24 -26.62 2.97 -17.25
N LEU A 25 -26.08 2.62 -16.07
CA LEU A 25 -26.17 1.27 -15.52
C LEU A 25 -27.08 1.22 -14.29
N GLU A 26 -27.77 0.08 -14.15
CA GLU A 26 -28.55 -0.25 -12.97
C GLU A 26 -28.16 -1.62 -12.38
N GLY A 27 -28.66 -1.88 -11.17
CA GLY A 27 -28.51 -3.15 -10.47
C GLY A 27 -27.05 -3.60 -10.33
N PHE A 28 -26.81 -4.88 -10.65
CA PHE A 28 -25.51 -5.53 -10.44
C PHE A 28 -24.38 -4.91 -11.29
N LYS A 29 -24.68 -4.45 -12.52
CA LYS A 29 -23.69 -3.81 -13.38
C LYS A 29 -23.21 -2.48 -12.79
N ALA A 30 -24.15 -1.64 -12.32
CA ALA A 30 -23.81 -0.39 -11.65
C ALA A 30 -22.96 -0.61 -10.39
N TYR A 31 -23.28 -1.65 -9.60
CA TYR A 31 -22.48 -2.05 -8.46
C TYR A 31 -21.04 -2.42 -8.86
N ASN A 32 -20.87 -3.33 -9.83
CA ASN A 32 -19.54 -3.75 -10.28
C ASN A 32 -18.72 -2.60 -10.88
N THR A 33 -19.34 -1.66 -11.59
CA THR A 33 -18.66 -0.46 -12.11
C THR A 33 -18.12 0.41 -10.97
N ARG A 34 -18.85 0.57 -9.86
CA ARG A 34 -18.33 1.26 -8.67
C ARG A 34 -17.15 0.51 -8.04
N VAL A 35 -17.21 -0.82 -7.98
CA VAL A 35 -16.11 -1.66 -7.48
C VAL A 35 -14.87 -1.50 -8.37
N ALA A 36 -15.04 -1.59 -9.70
CA ALA A 36 -13.95 -1.41 -10.65
C ALA A 36 -13.29 -0.03 -10.53
N ALA A 37 -14.09 1.05 -10.48
CA ALA A 37 -13.59 2.40 -10.28
C ALA A 37 -12.84 2.56 -8.93
N ASN A 38 -13.29 1.87 -7.88
CA ASN A 38 -12.58 1.85 -6.60
C ASN A 38 -11.27 1.06 -6.66
N ALA A 39 -11.25 -0.06 -7.39
CA ALA A 39 -10.04 -0.87 -7.60
C ALA A 39 -8.97 -0.12 -8.40
N LEU A 40 -9.35 0.59 -9.47
CA LEU A 40 -8.43 1.46 -10.22
C LEU A 40 -7.78 2.51 -9.32
N ARG A 41 -8.58 3.11 -8.43
CA ARG A 41 -8.09 4.07 -7.44
C ARG A 41 -7.09 3.41 -6.48
N ILE A 42 -7.29 2.15 -6.08
CA ILE A 42 -6.35 1.41 -5.21
C ILE A 42 -5.04 1.16 -5.97
N ALA A 43 -5.13 0.64 -7.20
CA ALA A 43 -3.97 0.39 -8.05
C ALA A 43 -3.13 1.65 -8.30
N ALA A 44 -3.76 2.81 -8.52
CA ALA A 44 -3.04 4.07 -8.64
C ALA A 44 -2.21 4.40 -7.38
N ARG A 45 -2.79 4.20 -6.18
CA ARG A 45 -2.06 4.40 -4.92
C ARG A 45 -0.94 3.38 -4.72
N GLU A 46 -1.13 2.13 -5.15
CA GLU A 46 -0.07 1.12 -5.10
C GLU A 46 1.14 1.56 -5.92
N ILE A 47 0.91 2.03 -7.14
CA ILE A 47 1.97 2.55 -8.03
C ILE A 47 2.65 3.77 -7.40
N ASP A 48 1.87 4.75 -6.92
CA ASP A 48 2.42 5.97 -6.31
C ASP A 48 3.28 5.67 -5.07
N LYS A 49 2.89 4.65 -4.30
CA LYS A 49 3.59 4.26 -3.07
C LYS A 49 4.66 3.19 -3.26
N ALA A 50 4.79 2.60 -4.46
CA ALA A 50 5.79 1.58 -4.73
C ALA A 50 7.23 2.05 -4.46
N PRO A 51 7.68 3.25 -4.89
CA PRO A 51 9.06 3.68 -4.64
C PRO A 51 9.38 3.83 -3.14
N GLU A 52 8.41 4.34 -2.37
CA GLU A 52 8.56 4.50 -0.92
C GLU A 52 8.64 3.13 -0.21
N ARG A 53 7.81 2.18 -0.65
CA ARG A 53 7.82 0.80 -0.16
C ARG A 53 9.12 0.08 -0.50
N GLU A 54 9.60 0.20 -1.73
CA GLU A 54 10.86 -0.41 -2.17
C GLU A 54 12.06 0.15 -1.40
N ALA A 55 12.09 1.46 -1.15
CA ALA A 55 13.13 2.09 -0.34
C ALA A 55 13.11 1.55 1.09
N LEU A 56 11.93 1.44 1.69
CA LEU A 56 11.74 0.90 3.03
C LEU A 56 12.16 -0.58 3.13
N ASP A 57 11.81 -1.39 2.14
CA ASP A 57 12.13 -2.82 2.09
C ASP A 57 13.63 -3.08 1.86
N LYS A 58 14.30 -2.24 1.06
CA LYS A 58 15.76 -2.28 0.89
C LYS A 58 16.50 -2.04 2.21
N VAL A 59 16.07 -1.02 2.96
CA VAL A 59 16.65 -0.71 4.28
C VAL A 59 16.43 -1.87 5.26
N ALA A 60 15.21 -2.44 5.32
CA ALA A 60 14.92 -3.59 6.17
C ALA A 60 15.76 -4.81 5.79
N THR A 61 15.91 -5.09 4.50
CA THR A 61 16.64 -6.28 4.02
C THR A 61 18.09 -6.26 4.48
N GLN A 62 18.73 -5.09 4.46
CA GLN A 62 20.09 -4.93 4.96
C GLN A 62 20.14 -4.99 6.49
N LYS A 63 19.23 -4.28 7.17
CA LYS A 63 19.28 -4.09 8.61
C LYS A 63 18.88 -5.33 9.43
N PHE A 64 17.98 -6.15 8.90
CA PHE A 64 17.47 -7.35 9.56
C PHE A 64 18.01 -8.64 8.95
N GLU A 65 19.05 -8.54 8.11
CA GLU A 65 19.74 -9.68 7.49
C GLU A 65 18.74 -10.63 6.80
N LEU A 66 18.01 -10.09 5.81
CA LEU A 66 16.96 -10.79 5.08
C LEU A 66 17.40 -11.19 3.66
N GLN A 67 18.71 -11.26 3.36
CA GLN A 67 19.22 -11.44 1.99
C GLN A 67 18.98 -12.83 1.41
N ASP A 68 18.88 -13.87 2.26
CA ASP A 68 18.93 -15.27 1.83
C ASP A 68 17.56 -15.95 1.70
N ALA A 69 16.46 -15.18 1.62
CA ALA A 69 15.11 -15.72 1.59
C ALA A 69 14.22 -15.13 0.49
N GLU A 70 13.27 -15.95 0.02
CA GLU A 70 12.28 -15.57 -0.99
C GLU A 70 11.14 -14.72 -0.40
N GLY A 71 10.45 -13.95 -1.26
CA GLY A 71 9.30 -13.13 -0.90
C GLY A 71 9.61 -11.64 -0.69
N SER A 72 8.68 -10.91 -0.06
CA SER A 72 8.89 -9.51 0.33
C SER A 72 9.69 -9.39 1.63
N ALA A 73 10.27 -8.22 1.90
CA ALA A 73 10.95 -7.97 3.17
C ALA A 73 10.00 -8.18 4.36
N ALA A 74 8.74 -7.76 4.22
CA ALA A 74 7.70 -8.00 5.21
C ALA A 74 7.45 -9.48 5.50
N SER A 75 7.31 -10.31 4.47
CA SER A 75 7.08 -11.76 4.65
C SER A 75 8.28 -12.44 5.31
N ARG A 76 9.51 -12.06 4.92
CA ARG A 76 10.73 -12.58 5.54
C ARG A 76 10.85 -12.18 7.01
N LEU A 77 10.60 -10.91 7.32
CA LEU A 77 10.69 -10.40 8.68
C LEU A 77 9.61 -11.03 9.58
N ALA A 78 8.39 -11.20 9.06
CA ALA A 78 7.32 -11.90 9.76
C ALA A 78 7.68 -13.35 10.11
N LYS A 79 8.45 -14.02 9.23
CA LYS A 79 8.99 -15.35 9.51
C LYS A 79 10.03 -15.32 10.65
N LYS A 80 11.07 -14.49 10.56
CA LYS A 80 12.09 -14.39 11.64
C LYS A 80 11.48 -14.02 12.99
N ILE A 81 10.49 -13.12 13.04
CA ILE A 81 9.76 -12.78 14.27
C ILE A 81 9.02 -14.01 14.83
N ARG A 82 8.33 -14.75 13.97
CA ARG A 82 7.59 -15.97 14.37
C ARG A 82 8.52 -17.05 14.91
N ASP A 83 9.69 -17.19 14.30
CA ASP A 83 10.68 -18.20 14.64
C ASP A 83 11.52 -17.79 15.86
N GLY A 84 11.34 -16.57 16.38
CA GLY A 84 12.08 -16.04 17.53
C GLY A 84 13.51 -15.62 17.19
N GLU A 85 13.84 -15.52 15.91
CA GLU A 85 15.17 -15.20 15.37
C GLU A 85 15.38 -13.69 15.18
N GLN A 86 14.37 -12.88 15.51
CA GLN A 86 14.42 -11.43 15.39
C GLN A 86 14.26 -10.78 16.76
N GLU A 87 15.31 -10.09 17.20
CA GLU A 87 15.25 -9.25 18.39
C GLU A 87 14.30 -8.06 18.20
N VAL A 88 13.52 -7.75 19.24
CA VAL A 88 12.60 -6.61 19.26
C VAL A 88 13.36 -5.34 19.61
N THR A 89 13.74 -4.59 18.58
CA THR A 89 14.44 -3.31 18.71
C THR A 89 13.52 -2.13 18.38
N PRO A 90 13.81 -0.90 18.88
CA PRO A 90 13.08 0.30 18.47
C PRO A 90 13.03 0.50 16.94
N GLU A 91 14.09 0.12 16.25
CA GLU A 91 14.23 0.18 14.80
C GLU A 91 13.26 -0.79 14.10
N LEU A 92 13.10 -2.00 14.64
CA LEU A 92 12.12 -2.97 14.16
C LEU A 92 10.70 -2.40 14.30
N ILE A 93 10.38 -1.84 15.47
CA ILE A 93 9.07 -1.24 15.72
C ILE A 93 8.82 -0.05 14.79
N SER A 94 9.81 0.81 14.58
CA SER A 94 9.69 1.93 13.62
C SER A 94 9.42 1.44 12.21
N TRP A 95 10.17 0.43 11.76
CA TRP A 95 9.96 -0.16 10.43
C TRP A 95 8.56 -0.76 10.28
N LEU A 96 8.08 -1.55 11.26
CA LEU A 96 6.74 -2.14 11.24
C LEU A 96 5.64 -1.08 11.19
N LYS A 97 5.80 0.01 11.96
CA LYS A 97 4.88 1.15 11.93
C LYS A 97 4.85 1.80 10.56
N ARG A 98 6.01 2.10 9.97
CA ARG A 98 6.12 2.75 8.66
C ARG A 98 5.56 1.86 7.54
N HIS A 99 5.86 0.57 7.57
CA HIS A 99 5.30 -0.41 6.64
C HIS A 99 3.77 -0.48 6.76
N CYS A 100 3.24 -0.50 7.99
CA CYS A 100 1.81 -0.47 8.25
C CYS A 100 1.14 0.80 7.69
N LEU A 101 1.72 1.98 7.95
CA LEU A 101 1.19 3.24 7.40
C LEU A 101 1.15 3.23 5.87
N LEU A 102 2.18 2.67 5.19
CA LEU A 102 2.20 2.57 3.74
C LEU A 102 1.13 1.64 3.18
N SER A 103 0.87 0.51 3.84
CA SER A 103 -0.21 -0.40 3.45
C SER A 103 -1.57 0.24 3.64
N MET A 104 -1.81 0.87 4.78
CA MET A 104 -3.09 1.52 5.08
C MET A 104 -3.36 2.73 4.17
N ALA A 105 -2.33 3.48 3.80
CA ALA A 105 -2.44 4.58 2.84
C ALA A 105 -2.96 4.10 1.47
N VAL A 106 -2.62 2.86 1.07
CA VAL A 106 -3.14 2.23 -0.14
C VAL A 106 -4.56 1.73 0.08
N ASP A 107 -4.79 0.91 1.10
CA ASP A 107 -6.07 0.21 1.29
C ASP A 107 -7.20 1.21 1.55
N ASN A 108 -7.01 2.08 2.54
CA ASN A 108 -8.02 3.03 2.96
C ASN A 108 -7.41 4.26 3.64
N PRO A 109 -7.04 5.32 2.88
CA PRO A 109 -6.47 6.55 3.45
C PRO A 109 -7.46 7.35 4.30
N ARG A 110 -8.75 6.99 4.31
CA ARG A 110 -9.79 7.62 5.13
C ARG A 110 -10.11 6.84 6.40
N TYR A 111 -9.44 5.72 6.65
CA TYR A 111 -9.63 4.97 7.87
C TYR A 111 -9.15 5.79 9.07
N SER A 112 -10.01 5.97 10.08
CA SER A 112 -9.74 6.83 11.23
C SER A 112 -8.50 6.40 12.02
N GLY A 113 -8.30 5.09 12.21
CA GLY A 113 -7.11 4.58 12.90
C GLY A 113 -5.82 4.88 12.14
N PHE A 114 -5.86 4.91 10.80
CA PHE A 114 -4.71 5.30 9.98
C PHE A 114 -4.41 6.79 10.14
N GLN A 115 -5.44 7.64 10.09
CA GLN A 115 -5.29 9.09 10.26
C GLN A 115 -4.74 9.45 11.66
N GLN A 116 -5.19 8.75 12.69
CA GLN A 116 -4.68 8.93 14.04
C GLN A 116 -3.22 8.46 14.14
N ALA A 117 -2.89 7.28 13.61
CA ALA A 117 -1.53 6.75 13.65
C ALA A 117 -0.54 7.63 12.87
N SER A 118 -0.93 8.17 11.72
CA SER A 118 -0.06 9.05 10.92
C SER A 118 0.21 10.39 11.59
N GLN A 119 -0.70 10.89 12.43
CA GLN A 119 -0.49 12.08 13.25
C GLN A 119 0.35 11.79 14.50
N GLN A 120 0.24 10.58 15.05
CA GLN A 120 0.95 10.19 16.27
C GLN A 120 2.40 9.76 16.00
N TRP A 121 2.69 9.19 14.82
CA TRP A 121 4.00 8.65 14.47
C TRP A 121 4.73 9.56 13.47
N THR A 122 4.90 10.84 13.81
CA THR A 122 5.57 11.82 12.95
C THR A 122 7.08 11.62 12.83
N ASP A 123 7.69 10.95 13.81
CA ASP A 123 9.15 10.86 13.97
C ASP A 123 9.73 9.51 13.48
N LEU A 124 9.06 8.84 12.55
CA LEU A 124 9.47 7.53 12.00
C LEU A 124 10.53 7.59 10.89
#